data_AF-A0A810NSV2-F1
#
_entry.id   AF-A0A810NSV2-F1
#
_cell.length_a   1.000
_cell.length_b   1.000
_cell.length_c   1.000
_cell.angle_alpha   90.00
_cell.angle_beta   90.00
_cell.angle_gamma   90.00
#
_symmetry.space_group_name_H-M   'P 1'
#
loop_
_entity.id
_entity.type
_entity.pdbx_description
1 polymer ?
#
loop_
_entity_poly.entity_id
_entity_poly.type
_entity_poly.pdbx_seq_one_letter_code
_entity_poly.pdbx_strand_id
1 'polypeptide(L)'
;MTVTESVTVFDDEAFVVRTPEEFRRAPREYQKMLISQILINTEGELSGGDDYTMMFLPMAPNAEERQVCAERAVEEYDHYKIGKRILADLGVDTSHMETQRLEDRNLFADQGLHTCTTWAERGVFSYIGEEAALLMIREFADSSYQPWAEAVRTIILDEKVHIAHGARVCRNIAVTEEGRQQLQAALDRLWPTFIGVFGNPNSKRAELAIRYGLRKTTNAQARDQWTAIVSRRITELGLRVPGTEAA
;
A
#
# COMPACT_ATOMS: atom_id res chain seq x y z
N MET A 1 -22.31 -1.92 -41.09
CA MET A 1 -23.00 -1.34 -39.93
C MET A 1 -22.44 -2.00 -38.69
N THR A 2 -21.51 -1.33 -38.01
CA THR A 2 -20.96 -1.79 -36.73
C THR A 2 -21.97 -1.50 -35.64
N VAL A 3 -22.55 -2.55 -35.07
CA VAL A 3 -23.38 -2.47 -33.87
C VAL A 3 -22.45 -2.14 -32.72
N THR A 4 -22.46 -0.88 -32.29
CA THR A 4 -22.01 -0.48 -30.95
C THR A 4 -22.96 -1.11 -29.95
N GLU A 5 -22.59 -2.26 -29.39
CA GLU A 5 -23.20 -2.75 -28.16
C GLU A 5 -22.85 -1.77 -27.03
N SER A 6 -23.78 -0.87 -26.74
CA SER A 6 -23.81 -0.19 -25.45
C SER A 6 -24.21 -1.23 -24.42
N VAL A 7 -23.23 -1.77 -23.69
CA VAL A 7 -23.50 -2.58 -22.50
C VAL A 7 -24.20 -1.68 -21.50
N THR A 8 -25.46 -1.99 -21.25
CA THR A 8 -26.33 -1.38 -20.25
C THR A 8 -25.63 -1.39 -18.89
N VAL A 9 -25.56 -0.22 -18.27
CA VAL A 9 -25.17 -0.03 -16.87
C VAL A 9 -26.09 -0.89 -16.02
N PHE A 10 -25.52 -1.76 -15.19
CA PHE A 10 -26.26 -2.65 -14.31
C PHE A 10 -27.11 -1.81 -13.33
N ASP A 11 -28.43 -1.98 -13.40
CA ASP A 11 -29.40 -1.42 -12.44
C ASP A 11 -29.28 -2.14 -11.08
N ASP A 12 -29.21 -1.34 -10.01
CA ASP A 12 -29.47 -1.60 -8.56
C ASP A 12 -28.93 -2.85 -7.83
N GLU A 13 -28.35 -3.85 -8.50
CA GLU A 13 -27.55 -4.89 -7.84
C GLU A 13 -26.06 -4.53 -7.89
N ALA A 14 -25.38 -4.65 -6.74
CA ALA A 14 -23.95 -4.42 -6.67
C ALA A 14 -23.22 -5.29 -7.71
N PHE A 15 -22.42 -4.66 -8.58
CA PHE A 15 -21.58 -5.35 -9.53
C PHE A 15 -20.58 -6.22 -8.76
N VAL A 16 -20.76 -7.54 -8.78
CA VAL A 16 -19.93 -8.51 -8.05
C VAL A 16 -19.47 -9.62 -9.00
N VAL A 17 -18.17 -9.89 -9.00
CA VAL A 17 -17.50 -10.93 -9.77
C VAL A 17 -16.90 -11.94 -8.80
N ARG A 18 -17.45 -13.16 -8.79
CA ARG A 18 -17.17 -14.19 -7.79
C ARG A 18 -16.09 -15.18 -8.22
N THR A 19 -15.84 -15.30 -9.53
CA THR A 19 -14.93 -16.32 -10.08
C THR A 19 -14.08 -15.78 -11.23
N PRO A 20 -12.94 -16.42 -11.54
CA PRO A 20 -12.16 -16.11 -12.74
C PRO A 20 -12.96 -16.25 -14.05
N GLU A 21 -13.94 -17.16 -14.09
CA GLU A 21 -14.81 -17.34 -15.25
C GLU A 21 -15.76 -16.15 -15.45
N GLU A 22 -16.35 -15.64 -14.36
CA GLU A 22 -17.15 -14.41 -14.40
C GLU A 22 -16.29 -13.20 -14.78
N PHE A 23 -15.05 -13.12 -14.27
CA PHE A 23 -14.10 -12.09 -14.64
C PHE A 23 -13.84 -12.04 -16.15
N ARG A 24 -13.64 -13.19 -16.81
CA ARG A 24 -13.40 -13.26 -18.25
C ARG A 24 -14.56 -12.69 -19.08
N ARG A 25 -15.78 -12.71 -18.53
CA ARG A 25 -17.01 -12.20 -19.16
C ARG A 25 -17.33 -10.74 -18.77
N ALA A 26 -16.65 -10.20 -17.75
CA ALA A 26 -16.82 -8.83 -17.29
C ALA A 26 -16.35 -7.80 -18.34
N PRO A 27 -16.75 -6.52 -18.25
CA PRO A 27 -16.30 -5.49 -19.18
C PRO A 27 -14.77 -5.39 -19.28
N ARG A 28 -14.23 -5.15 -20.48
CA ARG A 28 -12.77 -5.07 -20.68
C ARG A 28 -12.09 -3.99 -19.82
N GLU A 29 -12.79 -2.90 -19.55
CA GLU A 29 -12.28 -1.83 -18.68
C GLU A 29 -12.16 -2.30 -17.22
N TYR A 30 -13.16 -3.04 -16.73
CA TYR A 30 -13.11 -3.69 -15.43
C TYR A 30 -11.91 -4.63 -15.33
N GLN A 31 -11.75 -5.51 -16.34
CA GLN A 31 -10.66 -6.49 -16.36
C GLN A 31 -9.30 -5.82 -16.26
N LYS A 32 -9.07 -4.79 -17.09
CA LYS A 32 -7.82 -4.00 -17.06
C LYS A 32 -7.61 -3.26 -15.74
N MET A 33 -8.68 -2.73 -15.15
CA MET A 33 -8.59 -2.01 -13.88
C MET A 33 -8.17 -2.94 -12.75
N LEU A 34 -8.88 -4.05 -12.61
CA LEU A 34 -8.61 -5.07 -11.59
C LEU A 34 -7.20 -5.65 -11.73
N ILE A 35 -6.83 -6.13 -12.92
CA ILE A 35 -5.48 -6.69 -13.15
C ILE A 35 -4.41 -5.69 -12.77
N SER A 36 -4.54 -4.43 -13.22
CA SER A 36 -3.54 -3.41 -12.90
C SER A 36 -3.52 -3.06 -11.41
N GLN A 37 -4.66 -3.07 -10.71
CA GLN A 37 -4.69 -2.85 -9.26
C GLN A 37 -3.95 -3.98 -8.50
N ILE A 38 -4.23 -5.24 -8.85
CA ILE A 38 -3.59 -6.40 -8.21
C ILE A 38 -2.10 -6.45 -8.55
N LEU A 39 -1.70 -6.16 -9.80
CA LEU A 39 -0.29 -6.09 -10.21
C LEU A 39 0.48 -5.04 -9.41
N ILE A 40 -0.07 -3.83 -9.26
CA ILE A 40 0.55 -2.75 -8.49
C ILE A 40 0.75 -3.19 -7.05
N ASN A 41 -0.28 -3.77 -6.40
CA ASN A 41 -0.14 -4.28 -5.04
C ASN A 41 0.90 -5.40 -4.96
N THR A 42 0.84 -6.36 -5.88
CA THR A 42 1.72 -7.55 -5.88
C THR A 42 3.20 -7.18 -6.03
N GLU A 43 3.53 -6.25 -6.95
CA GLU A 43 4.91 -5.76 -7.06
C GLU A 43 5.31 -4.97 -5.82
N GLY A 44 4.38 -4.22 -5.22
CA GLY A 44 4.56 -3.52 -3.95
C GLY A 44 5.00 -4.45 -2.82
N GLU A 45 4.28 -5.56 -2.58
CA GLU A 45 4.63 -6.51 -1.52
C GLU A 45 6.02 -7.16 -1.78
N LEU A 46 6.35 -7.44 -3.04
CA LEU A 46 7.67 -7.97 -3.38
C LEU A 46 8.78 -6.96 -3.09
N SER A 47 8.54 -5.68 -3.40
CA SER A 47 9.43 -4.58 -3.05
C SER A 47 9.53 -4.37 -1.54
N GLY A 48 8.43 -4.52 -0.80
CA GLY A 48 8.41 -4.48 0.67
C GLY A 48 9.29 -5.57 1.27
N GLY A 49 9.20 -6.80 0.77
CA GLY A 49 10.07 -7.90 1.20
C GLY A 49 11.56 -7.59 0.97
N ASP A 50 11.89 -6.99 -0.18
CA ASP A 50 13.26 -6.58 -0.50
C ASP A 50 13.71 -5.38 0.35
N ASP A 51 12.83 -4.42 0.65
CA ASP A 51 13.12 -3.32 1.59
C ASP A 51 13.45 -3.87 2.98
N TYR A 52 12.66 -4.82 3.49
CA TYR A 52 12.93 -5.43 4.78
C TYR A 52 14.26 -6.18 4.82
N THR A 53 14.62 -6.91 3.77
CA THR A 53 15.86 -7.71 3.74
C THR A 53 17.10 -6.89 3.41
N MET A 54 17.02 -5.96 2.47
CA MET A 54 18.17 -5.24 1.91
C MET A 54 18.40 -3.88 2.56
N MET A 55 17.35 -3.22 3.03
CA MET A 55 17.41 -1.87 3.60
C MET A 55 17.22 -1.89 5.12
N PHE A 56 16.11 -2.42 5.63
CA PHE A 56 15.75 -2.32 7.05
C PHE A 56 16.49 -3.29 7.96
N LEU A 57 16.74 -4.53 7.53
CA LEU A 57 17.45 -5.52 8.34
C LEU A 57 18.90 -5.10 8.66
N PRO A 58 19.70 -4.59 7.71
CA PRO A 58 21.07 -4.13 8.00
C PRO A 58 21.15 -2.95 8.97
N MET A 59 20.14 -2.06 8.99
CA MET A 59 20.11 -0.88 9.87
C MET A 59 19.55 -1.17 11.27
N ALA A 60 19.01 -2.38 11.51
CA ALA A 60 18.38 -2.71 12.79
C ALA A 60 19.39 -2.65 13.96
N PRO A 61 19.06 -1.94 15.06
CA PRO A 61 20.03 -1.56 16.09
C PRO A 61 20.44 -2.70 17.02
N ASN A 62 19.67 -3.79 17.08
CA ASN A 62 19.92 -4.92 17.96
C ASN A 62 19.30 -6.22 17.38
N ALA A 63 19.54 -7.34 18.07
CA ALA A 63 19.07 -8.65 17.61
C ALA A 63 17.54 -8.79 17.58
N GLU A 64 16.82 -8.15 18.51
CA GLU A 64 15.36 -8.16 18.56
C GLU A 64 14.78 -7.46 17.33
N GLU A 65 15.30 -6.28 16.98
CA GLU A 65 14.85 -5.56 15.78
C GLU A 65 15.24 -6.27 14.48
N ARG A 66 16.38 -6.98 14.45
CA ARG A 66 16.74 -7.83 13.30
C ARG A 66 15.77 -8.98 13.12
N GLN A 67 15.38 -9.63 14.22
CA GLN A 67 14.38 -10.69 14.18
C GLN A 67 13.07 -10.15 13.61
N VAL A 68 12.58 -9.01 14.09
CA VAL A 68 11.33 -8.44 13.57
C VAL A 68 11.45 -8.09 12.08
N CYS A 69 12.54 -7.45 11.63
CA CYS A 69 12.71 -7.17 10.20
C CYS A 69 12.70 -8.45 9.34
N ALA A 70 13.30 -9.54 9.82
CA ALA A 70 13.28 -10.82 9.11
C ALA A 70 11.88 -11.46 9.08
N GLU A 71 11.12 -11.39 10.17
CA GLU A 71 9.73 -11.87 10.22
C GLU A 71 8.83 -11.08 9.27
N ARG A 72 8.97 -9.75 9.25
CA ARG A 72 8.24 -8.86 8.32
C ARG A 72 8.57 -9.17 6.86
N ALA A 73 9.84 -9.38 6.51
CA ALA A 73 10.22 -9.81 5.16
C ALA A 73 9.50 -11.11 4.74
N VAL A 74 9.37 -12.09 5.64
CA VAL A 74 8.63 -13.33 5.35
C VAL A 74 7.16 -13.03 5.03
N GLU A 75 6.51 -12.18 5.84
CA GLU A 75 5.12 -11.78 5.65
C GLU A 75 4.91 -11.09 4.28
N GLU A 76 5.77 -10.13 3.94
CA GLU A 76 5.74 -9.43 2.64
C GLU A 76 5.88 -10.39 1.45
N TYR A 77 6.82 -11.33 1.51
CA TYR A 77 6.96 -12.34 0.46
C TYR A 77 5.77 -13.30 0.40
N ASP A 78 5.09 -13.54 1.52
CA ASP A 78 3.84 -14.30 1.53
C ASP A 78 2.67 -13.49 0.93
N HIS A 79 2.60 -12.18 1.17
CA HIS A 79 1.65 -11.27 0.54
C HIS A 79 1.84 -11.21 -0.98
N TYR A 80 3.09 -11.12 -1.46
CA TYR A 80 3.43 -11.27 -2.87
C TYR A 80 2.90 -12.58 -3.46
N LYS A 81 3.11 -13.72 -2.78
CA LYS A 81 2.63 -15.03 -3.26
C LYS A 81 1.09 -15.09 -3.33
N ILE A 82 0.38 -14.39 -2.44
CA ILE A 82 -1.08 -14.26 -2.51
C ILE A 82 -1.49 -13.55 -3.80
N GLY A 83 -0.94 -12.36 -4.06
CA GLY A 83 -1.22 -11.60 -5.27
C GLY A 83 -0.86 -12.36 -6.56
N LYS A 84 0.34 -12.98 -6.58
CA LYS A 84 0.81 -13.84 -7.67
C LYS A 84 -0.18 -14.94 -8.02
N ARG A 85 -0.73 -15.65 -7.02
CA ARG A 85 -1.70 -16.73 -7.24
C ARG A 85 -3.01 -16.20 -7.81
N ILE A 86 -3.53 -15.08 -7.29
CA ILE A 86 -4.74 -14.46 -7.84
C ILE A 86 -4.53 -14.03 -9.29
N LEU A 87 -3.37 -13.43 -9.61
CA LEU A 87 -3.02 -13.03 -10.97
C LEU A 87 -2.89 -14.23 -11.92
N ALA A 88 -2.32 -15.34 -11.44
CA ALA A 88 -2.22 -16.59 -12.21
C ALA A 88 -3.60 -17.14 -12.57
N ASP A 89 -4.57 -17.12 -11.65
CA ASP A 89 -5.96 -17.54 -11.91
C ASP A 89 -6.65 -16.66 -12.97
N LEU A 90 -6.21 -15.39 -13.09
CA LEU A 90 -6.64 -14.44 -14.11
C LEU A 90 -5.84 -14.54 -15.43
N GLY A 91 -4.88 -15.46 -15.51
CA GLY A 91 -4.04 -15.67 -16.69
C GLY A 91 -2.91 -14.65 -16.87
N VAL A 92 -2.48 -13.98 -15.80
CA VAL A 92 -1.39 -13.01 -15.80
C VAL A 92 -0.11 -13.66 -15.25
N ASP A 93 0.96 -13.63 -16.03
CA ASP A 93 2.29 -14.11 -15.60
C ASP A 93 3.06 -13.00 -14.86
N THR A 94 3.52 -13.30 -13.65
CA THR A 94 4.33 -12.40 -12.82
C THR A 94 5.78 -12.88 -12.66
N SER A 95 6.21 -13.93 -13.38
CA SER A 95 7.55 -14.51 -13.25
C SER A 95 8.68 -13.48 -13.45
N HIS A 96 8.45 -12.48 -14.30
CA HIS A 96 9.38 -11.38 -14.53
C HIS A 96 9.71 -10.57 -13.26
N MET A 97 8.77 -10.43 -12.32
CA MET A 97 8.95 -9.67 -11.07
C MET A 97 10.09 -10.22 -10.22
N GLU A 98 10.27 -11.55 -10.19
CA GLU A 98 11.32 -12.22 -9.41
C GLU A 98 12.73 -12.03 -10.00
N THR A 99 12.80 -11.58 -11.25
CA THR A 99 14.07 -11.31 -11.94
C THR A 99 14.39 -9.83 -12.04
N GLN A 100 13.42 -8.95 -11.73
CA GLN A 100 13.63 -7.51 -11.69
C GLN A 100 14.44 -7.12 -10.45
N ARG A 101 15.37 -6.19 -10.64
CA ARG A 101 16.00 -5.50 -9.52
C ARG A 101 14.99 -4.53 -8.92
N LEU A 102 15.14 -4.18 -7.65
CA LEU A 102 14.24 -3.26 -6.95
C LEU A 102 14.09 -1.92 -7.69
N GLU A 103 15.19 -1.36 -8.19
CA GLU A 103 15.20 -0.11 -8.98
C GLU A 103 14.50 -0.21 -10.35
N ASP A 104 14.26 -1.42 -10.85
CA ASP A 104 13.58 -1.67 -12.12
C ASP A 104 12.07 -1.95 -11.93
N ARG A 105 11.57 -1.99 -10.69
CA ARG A 105 10.15 -2.16 -10.33
C ARG A 105 9.47 -0.81 -10.26
N ASN A 106 8.42 -0.59 -11.04
CA ASN A 106 7.86 0.75 -11.24
C ASN A 106 6.32 0.80 -11.33
N LEU A 107 5.65 -0.30 -11.02
CA LEU A 107 4.20 -0.37 -10.92
C LEU A 107 3.75 0.24 -9.59
N PHE A 108 4.47 -0.05 -8.49
CA PHE A 108 4.15 0.47 -7.17
C PHE A 108 4.93 1.73 -6.82
N ALA A 109 4.19 2.84 -6.69
CA ALA A 109 4.55 4.10 -6.04
C ALA A 109 5.96 4.68 -6.34
N ASP A 110 6.30 5.75 -5.63
CA ASP A 110 7.51 6.54 -5.86
C ASP A 110 8.75 5.77 -5.38
N GLN A 111 9.79 5.69 -6.23
CA GLN A 111 11.11 5.13 -5.91
C GLN A 111 11.72 5.73 -4.62
N GLY A 112 11.29 6.93 -4.23
CA GLY A 112 11.61 7.54 -2.94
C GLY A 112 11.25 6.70 -1.72
N LEU A 113 10.35 5.71 -1.82
CA LEU A 113 10.01 4.80 -0.72
C LEU A 113 11.18 3.89 -0.33
N HIS A 114 12.04 3.53 -1.28
CA HIS A 114 13.18 2.61 -1.11
C HIS A 114 14.47 3.34 -0.70
N THR A 115 14.36 4.43 0.07
CA THR A 115 15.47 5.36 0.35
C THR A 115 15.71 5.62 1.84
N CYS A 116 15.17 4.80 2.73
CA CYS A 116 15.44 4.94 4.16
C CYS A 116 16.91 4.60 4.47
N THR A 117 17.56 5.47 5.24
CA THR A 117 18.97 5.38 5.60
C THR A 117 19.20 5.36 7.11
N THR A 118 18.16 5.66 7.90
CA THR A 118 18.24 5.68 9.36
C THR A 118 17.12 4.86 10.01
N TRP A 119 17.36 4.41 11.25
CA TRP A 119 16.35 3.70 12.02
C TRP A 119 15.12 4.56 12.34
N ALA A 120 15.30 5.88 12.48
CA ALA A 120 14.21 6.83 12.65
C ALA A 120 13.32 6.90 11.40
N GLU A 121 13.93 6.94 10.21
CA GLU A 121 13.22 6.89 8.93
C GLU A 121 12.44 5.60 8.76
N ARG A 122 13.05 4.45 9.07
CA ARG A 122 12.34 3.16 9.09
C ARG A 122 11.15 3.16 10.06
N GLY A 123 11.31 3.76 11.24
CA GLY A 123 10.22 3.89 12.21
C GLY A 123 9.05 4.71 11.65
N VAL A 124 9.35 5.87 11.08
CA VAL A 124 8.36 6.76 10.43
C VAL A 124 7.72 6.07 9.22
N PHE A 125 8.51 5.38 8.40
CA PHE A 125 8.02 4.62 7.25
C PHE A 125 6.96 3.61 7.67
N SER A 126 7.25 2.75 8.65
CA SER A 126 6.25 1.77 9.09
C SER A 126 5.07 2.40 9.83
N TYR A 127 5.29 3.43 10.65
CA TYR A 127 4.19 3.96 11.45
C TYR A 127 3.21 4.86 10.65
N ILE A 128 3.75 5.59 9.67
CA ILE A 128 3.06 6.65 8.93
C ILE A 128 2.88 6.26 7.46
N GLY A 129 3.93 5.74 6.82
CA GLY A 129 3.94 5.34 5.42
C GLY A 129 3.08 4.11 5.13
N GLU A 130 3.30 3.01 5.86
CA GLU A 130 2.53 1.75 5.67
C GLU A 130 1.03 1.94 5.95
N GLU A 131 0.62 2.92 6.77
CA GLU A 131 -0.81 3.26 6.92
C GLU A 131 -1.45 3.72 5.60
N ALA A 132 -0.68 4.33 4.68
CA ALA A 132 -1.18 4.71 3.37
C ALA A 132 -1.51 3.48 2.52
N ALA A 133 -0.62 2.47 2.52
CA ALA A 133 -0.85 1.19 1.86
C ALA A 133 -2.03 0.44 2.48
N LEU A 134 -2.04 0.31 3.82
CA LEU A 134 -3.11 -0.37 4.55
C LEU A 134 -4.49 0.26 4.30
N LEU A 135 -4.59 1.58 4.15
CA LEU A 135 -5.85 2.23 3.82
C LEU A 135 -6.39 1.78 2.45
N MET A 136 -5.52 1.59 1.45
CA MET A 136 -5.91 1.04 0.15
C MET A 136 -6.26 -0.45 0.23
N ILE A 137 -5.47 -1.25 0.96
CA ILE A 137 -5.71 -2.69 1.13
C ILE A 137 -7.06 -2.94 1.83
N ARG A 138 -7.45 -2.09 2.79
CA ARG A 138 -8.79 -2.14 3.42
C ARG A 138 -9.92 -1.96 2.40
N GLU A 139 -9.75 -1.14 1.37
CA GLU A 139 -10.75 -1.02 0.30
C GLU A 139 -10.79 -2.28 -0.57
N PHE A 140 -9.65 -2.92 -0.79
CA PHE A 140 -9.58 -4.16 -1.57
C PHE A 140 -10.36 -5.29 -0.92
N ALA A 141 -10.44 -5.33 0.42
CA ALA A 141 -11.26 -6.30 1.15
C ALA A 141 -12.76 -6.18 0.90
N ASP A 142 -13.19 -5.07 0.28
CA ASP A 142 -14.56 -4.80 -0.13
C ASP A 142 -14.68 -4.71 -1.67
N SER A 143 -13.68 -5.19 -2.41
CA SER A 143 -13.67 -5.21 -3.87
C SER A 143 -14.82 -6.05 -4.43
N SER A 144 -15.36 -5.58 -5.56
CA SER A 144 -16.31 -6.34 -6.38
C SER A 144 -15.77 -7.69 -6.84
N TYR A 145 -14.45 -7.87 -6.93
CA TYR A 145 -13.83 -9.17 -7.23
C TYR A 145 -13.60 -9.97 -5.95
N GLN A 146 -14.50 -10.91 -5.65
CA GLN A 146 -14.50 -11.65 -4.38
C GLN A 146 -13.21 -12.42 -4.09
N PRO A 147 -12.58 -13.12 -5.06
CA PRO A 147 -11.33 -13.82 -4.78
C PRO A 147 -10.21 -12.90 -4.27
N TRP A 148 -10.14 -11.66 -4.79
CA TRP A 148 -9.19 -10.66 -4.29
C TRP A 148 -9.62 -10.12 -2.92
N ALA A 149 -10.91 -9.79 -2.77
CA ALA A 149 -11.46 -9.27 -1.52
C ALA A 149 -11.28 -10.23 -0.33
N GLU A 150 -11.37 -11.53 -0.55
CA GLU A 150 -11.12 -12.56 0.46
C GLU A 150 -9.62 -12.70 0.77
N ALA A 151 -8.78 -12.72 -0.27
CA ALA A 151 -7.34 -12.94 -0.16
C ALA A 151 -6.62 -11.84 0.64
N VAL A 152 -7.02 -10.58 0.50
CA VAL A 152 -6.36 -9.45 1.19
C VAL A 152 -6.70 -9.35 2.68
N ARG A 153 -7.70 -10.09 3.18
CA ARG A 153 -8.08 -10.00 4.60
C ARG A 153 -6.98 -10.47 5.54
N THR A 154 -6.16 -11.42 5.11
CA THR A 154 -4.98 -11.87 5.88
C THR A 154 -3.91 -10.79 5.90
N ILE A 155 -3.65 -10.14 4.77
CA ILE A 155 -2.68 -9.03 4.62
C ILE A 155 -3.00 -7.90 5.61
N ILE A 156 -4.29 -7.52 5.73
CA ILE A 156 -4.73 -6.46 6.65
C ILE A 156 -4.35 -6.73 8.12
N LEU A 157 -4.33 -8.01 8.53
CA LEU A 157 -3.98 -8.36 9.91
C LEU A 157 -2.49 -8.19 10.15
N ASP A 158 -1.66 -8.66 9.22
CA ASP A 158 -0.20 -8.58 9.30
C ASP A 158 0.26 -7.11 9.25
N GLU A 159 -0.29 -6.31 8.34
CA GLU A 159 0.02 -4.88 8.18
C GLU A 159 -0.24 -4.05 9.45
N LYS A 160 -1.25 -4.42 10.23
CA LYS A 160 -1.47 -3.77 11.54
C LYS A 160 -0.32 -4.02 12.50
N VAL A 161 0.33 -5.19 12.42
CA VAL A 161 1.50 -5.54 13.22
C VAL A 161 2.72 -4.74 12.77
N HIS A 162 2.89 -4.50 11.47
CA HIS A 162 3.97 -3.67 10.92
C HIS A 162 3.88 -2.23 11.44
N ILE A 163 2.69 -1.63 11.32
CA ILE A 163 2.39 -0.29 11.80
C ILE A 163 2.54 -0.20 13.32
N ALA A 164 2.08 -1.21 14.07
CA ALA A 164 2.23 -1.25 15.52
C ALA A 164 3.70 -1.34 15.96
N HIS A 165 4.52 -2.07 15.20
CA HIS A 165 5.97 -2.13 15.41
C HIS A 165 6.63 -0.79 15.08
N GLY A 166 6.28 -0.15 13.96
CA GLY A 166 6.72 1.22 13.64
C GLY A 166 6.37 2.20 14.76
N ALA A 167 5.16 2.11 15.31
CA ALA A 167 4.73 2.93 16.44
C ALA A 167 5.62 2.72 17.67
N ARG A 168 6.00 1.48 17.98
CA ARG A 168 6.93 1.15 19.08
C ARG A 168 8.30 1.75 18.83
N VAL A 169 8.84 1.63 17.62
CA VAL A 169 10.11 2.22 17.22
C VAL A 169 10.08 3.75 17.40
N CYS A 170 9.08 4.43 16.86
CA CYS A 170 8.94 5.88 17.00
C CYS A 170 8.83 6.31 18.47
N ARG A 171 8.01 5.62 19.29
CA ARG A 171 7.90 5.95 20.72
C ARG A 171 9.22 5.81 21.46
N ASN A 172 9.99 4.77 21.17
CA ASN A 172 11.29 4.54 21.80
C ASN A 172 12.31 5.62 21.43
N ILE A 173 12.27 6.12 20.20
CA ILE A 173 13.14 7.21 19.75
C ILE A 173 12.69 8.56 20.31
N ALA A 174 11.37 8.81 20.38
CA ALA A 174 10.81 10.09 20.82
C ALA A 174 11.03 10.42 22.31
N VAL A 175 11.66 9.55 23.10
CA VAL A 175 11.92 9.76 24.53
C VAL A 175 12.90 10.90 24.79
N THR A 176 13.85 11.15 23.87
CA THR A 176 14.81 12.26 23.96
C THR A 176 14.46 13.39 22.99
N GLU A 177 15.02 14.57 23.25
CA GLU A 177 14.85 15.72 22.36
C GLU A 177 15.54 15.49 21.02
N GLU A 178 16.75 14.93 21.04
CA GLU A 178 17.50 14.57 19.84
C GLU A 178 16.73 13.53 19.00
N GLY A 179 16.09 12.55 19.65
CA GLY A 179 15.31 11.54 18.96
C GLY A 179 14.03 12.12 18.33
N ARG A 180 13.35 13.06 18.99
CA ARG A 180 12.24 13.80 18.38
C ARG A 180 12.68 14.61 17.16
N GLN A 181 13.85 15.24 17.21
CA GLN A 181 14.42 15.95 16.06
C GLN A 181 14.74 15.01 14.90
N GLN A 182 15.29 13.81 15.18
CA GLN A 182 15.52 12.79 14.15
C GLN A 182 14.20 12.33 13.50
N LEU A 183 13.16 12.07 14.30
CA LEU A 183 11.86 11.67 13.78
C LEU A 183 11.19 12.79 12.97
N GLN A 184 11.31 14.05 13.41
CA GLN A 184 10.78 15.19 12.65
C GLN A 184 11.49 15.32 11.30
N ALA A 185 12.82 15.22 11.26
CA ALA A 185 13.58 15.29 10.02
C ALA A 185 13.23 14.14 9.06
N ALA A 186 13.07 12.93 9.59
CA ALA A 186 12.60 11.78 8.82
C ALA A 186 11.18 12.01 8.25
N LEU A 187 10.27 12.52 9.08
CA LEU A 187 8.89 12.82 8.70
C LEU A 187 8.84 13.89 7.61
N ASP A 188 9.54 15.02 7.79
CA ASP A 188 9.58 16.11 6.81
C ASP A 188 10.15 15.63 5.46
N ARG A 189 11.15 14.74 5.48
CA ARG A 189 11.78 14.18 4.27
C ARG A 189 10.85 13.21 3.53
N LEU A 190 10.19 12.30 4.25
CA LEU A 190 9.40 11.21 3.66
C LEU A 190 7.96 11.63 3.34
N TRP A 191 7.46 12.71 3.92
CA TRP A 191 6.09 13.17 3.75
C TRP A 191 5.64 13.35 2.29
N PRO A 192 6.43 13.99 1.40
CA PRO A 192 6.04 14.12 -0.01
C PRO A 192 5.86 12.76 -0.69
N THR A 193 6.72 11.79 -0.35
CA THR A 193 6.65 10.42 -0.87
C THR A 193 5.37 9.72 -0.40
N PHE A 194 5.00 9.84 0.89
CA PHE A 194 3.76 9.27 1.41
C PHE A 194 2.51 9.89 0.77
N ILE A 195 2.51 11.21 0.54
CA ILE A 195 1.44 11.88 -0.22
C ILE A 195 1.38 11.36 -1.67
N GLY A 196 2.54 11.11 -2.28
CA GLY A 196 2.68 10.59 -3.64
C GLY A 196 2.03 9.23 -3.84
N VAL A 197 1.95 8.37 -2.82
CA VAL A 197 1.31 7.05 -2.87
C VAL A 197 -0.13 7.12 -3.36
N PHE A 198 -0.88 8.15 -2.97
CA PHE A 198 -2.28 8.32 -3.38
C PHE A 198 -2.43 8.75 -4.84
N GLY A 199 -1.36 9.26 -5.47
CA GLY A 199 -1.36 9.72 -6.85
C GLY A 199 -2.20 10.98 -7.08
N ASN A 200 -2.58 11.21 -8.35
CA ASN A 200 -3.31 12.42 -8.75
C ASN A 200 -4.69 12.49 -8.06
N PRO A 201 -5.05 13.59 -7.36
CA PRO A 201 -6.34 13.73 -6.69
C PRO A 201 -7.55 13.68 -7.64
N ASN A 202 -7.37 14.06 -8.92
CA ASN A 202 -8.42 14.11 -9.95
C ASN A 202 -8.33 12.91 -10.92
N SER A 203 -8.00 11.73 -10.40
CA SER A 203 -7.80 10.53 -11.21
C SER A 203 -9.12 9.96 -11.75
N LYS A 204 -9.34 10.09 -13.07
CA LYS A 204 -10.44 9.41 -13.78
C LYS A 204 -10.38 7.88 -13.63
N ARG A 205 -9.17 7.33 -13.45
CA ARG A 205 -8.97 5.89 -13.20
C ARG A 205 -9.55 5.50 -11.83
N ALA A 206 -9.38 6.33 -10.81
CA ALA A 206 -9.98 6.11 -9.49
C ALA A 206 -11.51 6.19 -9.54
N GLU A 207 -12.08 7.17 -10.23
CA GLU A 207 -13.53 7.28 -10.43
C GLU A 207 -14.13 6.05 -11.12
N LEU A 208 -13.44 5.51 -12.13
CA LEU A 208 -13.86 4.28 -12.80
C LEU A 208 -13.74 3.06 -11.89
N ALA A 209 -12.69 2.96 -11.07
CA ALA A 209 -12.54 1.88 -10.09
C ALA A 209 -13.66 1.89 -9.04
N ILE A 210 -14.10 3.07 -8.59
CA ILE A 210 -15.26 3.23 -7.69
C ILE A 210 -16.53 2.75 -8.37
N ARG A 211 -16.79 3.16 -9.62
CA ARG A 211 -17.98 2.72 -10.38
C ARG A 211 -18.06 1.21 -10.52
N TYR A 212 -16.92 0.54 -10.64
CA TYR A 212 -16.86 -0.92 -10.69
C TYR A 212 -16.84 -1.61 -9.33
N GLY A 213 -16.86 -0.86 -8.21
CA GLY A 213 -16.78 -1.45 -6.87
C GLY A 213 -15.40 -2.03 -6.51
N LEU A 214 -14.34 -1.68 -7.24
CA LEU A 214 -12.97 -2.14 -6.95
C LEU A 214 -12.31 -1.38 -5.79
N ARG A 215 -12.91 -0.25 -5.40
CA ARG A 215 -12.51 0.60 -4.28
C ARG A 215 -13.65 1.54 -3.91
N LYS A 216 -13.55 2.30 -2.80
CA LYS A 216 -14.65 3.15 -2.30
C LYS A 216 -14.37 4.65 -2.41
N THR A 217 -13.12 5.06 -2.29
CA THR A 217 -12.73 6.47 -2.20
C THR A 217 -11.99 6.95 -3.44
N THR A 218 -12.09 8.26 -3.70
CA THR A 218 -11.17 8.91 -4.64
C THR A 218 -9.76 9.01 -4.02
N ASN A 219 -8.75 9.28 -4.85
CA ASN A 219 -7.39 9.48 -4.37
C ASN A 219 -7.30 10.61 -3.34
N ALA A 220 -8.02 11.72 -3.55
CA ALA A 220 -8.07 12.83 -2.61
C ALA A 220 -8.71 12.42 -1.27
N GLN A 221 -9.84 11.70 -1.31
CA GLN A 221 -10.52 11.23 -0.10
C GLN A 221 -9.65 10.25 0.69
N ALA A 222 -8.98 9.30 0.01
CA ALA A 222 -8.06 8.35 0.66
C ALA A 222 -6.90 9.08 1.34
N ARG A 223 -6.29 10.05 0.66
CA ARG A 223 -5.22 10.90 1.21
C ARG A 223 -5.70 11.67 2.45
N ASP A 224 -6.87 12.30 2.38
CA ASP A 224 -7.39 13.12 3.47
C ASP A 224 -7.73 12.25 4.71
N GLN A 225 -8.25 11.03 4.49
CA GLN A 225 -8.47 10.04 5.56
C GLN A 225 -7.14 9.62 6.20
N TRP A 226 -6.14 9.28 5.39
CA TRP A 226 -4.81 8.94 5.88
C TRP A 226 -4.19 10.09 6.68
N THR A 227 -4.22 11.32 6.15
CA THR A 227 -3.72 12.52 6.83
C THR A 227 -4.38 12.68 8.20
N ALA A 228 -5.71 12.56 8.29
CA ALA A 228 -6.42 12.66 9.56
C ALA A 228 -5.95 11.60 10.59
N ILE A 229 -5.73 10.36 10.15
CA ILE A 229 -5.24 9.27 11.01
C ILE A 229 -3.82 9.57 11.50
N VAL A 230 -2.90 9.91 10.58
CA VAL A 230 -1.49 10.07 10.93
C VAL A 230 -1.20 11.38 11.65
N SER A 231 -1.96 12.46 11.40
CA SER A 231 -1.80 13.71 12.13
C SER A 231 -1.98 13.54 13.64
N ARG A 232 -2.94 12.70 14.05
CA ARG A 232 -3.11 12.35 15.47
C ARG A 232 -1.88 11.60 16.01
N ARG A 233 -1.37 10.61 15.26
CA ARG A 233 -0.17 9.83 15.65
C ARG A 233 1.07 10.72 15.80
N ILE A 234 1.27 11.63 14.85
CA ILE A 234 2.38 12.58 14.82
C ILE A 234 2.33 13.50 16.04
N THR A 235 1.15 14.06 16.34
CA THR A 235 0.97 14.93 17.51
C THR A 235 1.13 14.20 18.84
N GLU A 236 0.68 12.94 18.94
CA GLU A 236 0.90 12.08 20.12
C GLU A 236 2.41 11.77 20.36
N LEU A 237 3.25 11.81 19.32
CA LEU A 237 4.70 11.71 19.44
C LEU A 237 5.39 13.05 19.80
N GLY A 238 4.63 14.13 19.93
CA GLY A 238 5.17 15.49 20.15
C GLY A 238 5.82 16.09 18.91
N LEU A 239 5.47 15.61 17.71
CA LEU A 239 5.99 16.08 16.43
C LEU A 239 4.97 17.00 15.73
N ARG A 240 5.41 17.69 14.69
CA ARG A 240 4.59 18.56 13.84
C ARG A 240 4.24 17.85 12.53
N VAL A 241 3.00 18.01 12.09
CA VAL A 241 2.55 17.53 10.78
C VAL A 241 3.20 18.39 9.69
N PRO A 242 3.90 17.80 8.71
CA PRO A 242 4.52 18.57 7.63
C PRO A 242 3.46 19.31 6.80
N GLY A 243 3.75 20.56 6.43
CA GLY A 243 2.86 21.38 5.61
C GLY A 243 1.70 22.06 6.37
N THR A 244 1.56 21.84 7.69
CA THR A 244 0.77 22.73 8.54
C THR A 244 1.71 23.76 9.15
N GLU A 245 1.61 25.03 8.76
CA GLU A 245 2.34 26.10 9.45
C GLU A 245 1.89 26.14 10.91
N ALA A 246 2.84 26.31 11.84
CA ALA A 246 2.51 26.57 13.22
C ALA A 246 1.80 27.94 13.30
N ALA A 247 0.59 27.94 13.86
CA ALA A 247 -0.09 29.17 14.26
C ALA A 247 0.67 29.87 15.40
#